data_AF-A0A7S4NP79-F1
#
_entry.id   AF-A0A7S4NP79-F1
#
_cell.length_a   1.000
_cell.length_b   1.000
_cell.length_c   1.000
_cell.angle_alpha   90.00
_cell.angle_beta   90.00
_cell.angle_gamma   90.00
#
_symmetry.space_group_name_H-M   'P 1'
#
loop_
_entity.id
_entity.type
_entity.pdbx_description
1 polymer ?
#
loop_
_entity_poly.entity_id
_entity_poly.type
_entity_poly.pdbx_seq_one_letter_code
_entity_poly.pdbx_strand_id
1 'polypeptide(L)'
;MCCISKQIAETGSTSKVLIMTDVSRAQRAAFARGSFLLLLAVSCHAFAFNPAAPHAIFQGRHPVLRARSSRPAASLKLRMVSQEMVQGVVDASQAGLHLAFADQGSNLAGKFFQASLLPYLAFLYFLNNNGAKTPKLSGFGFGFLLLFVIATIPTGIISKTVYGVSLADVDWLHGSAEALLTVTNILIAVGFRDAMSSGTAEGERGTLKIVAIAIAALVAGAAAIGSPVLGFEAHTPFLAGLGDLPSNFFASMGAASEPANALSIPTWAIHFSSVFEWIFAMRLVWDYADASKDQTWKGLTWGMLPLHASGVAACTYHFFYNNPDLSFLVALQAGLTCLGNFTVAIAAARIALANGWKVPFFSSTEAASQQGDEKKQFLESKPPQESDTMLIAKLAGLTVTSAYLVKYGELFLSLPFQANAVAAIAMVATPPALLASFYLQKAAAAQEAA
;
A
#
# COMPACT_ATOMS: atom_id res chain seq x y z
N MET A 1 -66.09 2.88 -10.00
CA MET A 1 -67.11 2.58 -11.02
C MET A 1 -66.57 1.47 -11.92
N CYS A 2 -67.27 0.33 -11.93
CA CYS A 2 -67.15 -0.89 -12.77
C CYS A 2 -65.77 -1.55 -12.98
N CYS A 3 -65.47 -2.77 -12.49
CA CYS A 3 -66.08 -4.11 -12.72
C CYS A 3 -65.54 -4.88 -13.95
N ILE A 4 -64.95 -6.06 -13.65
CA ILE A 4 -65.07 -7.38 -14.34
C ILE A 4 -64.30 -7.52 -15.68
N SER A 5 -63.24 -8.34 -15.87
CA SER A 5 -62.93 -9.77 -15.62
C SER A 5 -63.26 -10.73 -16.80
N LYS A 6 -62.34 -11.69 -17.06
CA LYS A 6 -62.34 -12.92 -17.93
C LYS A 6 -62.00 -12.78 -19.43
N GLN A 7 -61.37 -13.73 -20.15
CA GLN A 7 -60.45 -14.87 -19.91
C GLN A 7 -60.16 -15.51 -21.31
N ILE A 8 -58.88 -15.77 -21.64
CA ILE A 8 -58.28 -16.93 -22.38
C ILE A 8 -58.42 -17.10 -23.93
N ALA A 9 -57.27 -17.49 -24.53
CA ALA A 9 -56.96 -18.14 -25.83
C ALA A 9 -56.81 -17.19 -27.06
N GLU A 10 -55.78 -17.20 -27.93
CA GLU A 10 -54.85 -18.23 -28.43
C GLU A 10 -53.55 -17.62 -29.04
N THR A 11 -52.44 -18.35 -28.94
CA THR A 11 -51.24 -18.42 -29.84
C THR A 11 -50.35 -17.19 -30.10
N GLY A 12 -49.05 -17.32 -29.83
CA GLY A 12 -48.02 -16.42 -30.37
C GLY A 12 -46.67 -16.47 -29.65
N SER A 13 -45.74 -17.26 -30.17
CA SER A 13 -44.30 -17.32 -29.85
C SER A 13 -43.62 -15.96 -29.60
N THR A 14 -42.71 -15.85 -28.62
CA THR A 14 -41.31 -15.41 -28.84
C THR A 14 -40.49 -15.36 -27.53
N SER A 15 -39.35 -16.04 -27.57
CA SER A 15 -38.21 -15.93 -26.66
C SER A 15 -37.71 -14.48 -26.51
N LYS A 16 -37.37 -14.05 -25.29
CA LYS A 16 -36.26 -13.11 -24.94
C LYS A 16 -36.35 -12.62 -23.49
N VAL A 17 -35.88 -13.41 -22.51
CA VAL A 17 -35.33 -12.88 -21.24
C VAL A 17 -34.29 -13.87 -20.71
N LEU A 18 -33.08 -13.88 -21.28
CA LEU A 18 -31.93 -14.59 -20.69
C LEU A 18 -30.59 -14.07 -21.25
N ILE A 19 -30.35 -12.75 -21.30
CA ILE A 19 -29.03 -12.21 -21.70
C ILE A 19 -28.76 -10.87 -21.02
N MET A 20 -28.69 -10.80 -19.68
CA MET A 20 -28.08 -9.61 -19.01
C MET A 20 -27.34 -9.93 -17.70
N THR A 21 -27.48 -11.12 -17.11
CA THR A 21 -26.79 -11.48 -15.86
C THR A 21 -25.42 -12.13 -16.06
N ASP A 22 -25.21 -12.87 -17.16
CA ASP A 22 -23.95 -13.60 -17.41
C ASP A 22 -22.78 -12.72 -17.87
N VAL A 23 -23.06 -11.62 -18.59
CA VAL A 23 -22.01 -10.72 -19.12
C VAL A 23 -21.22 -10.07 -17.98
N SER A 24 -21.87 -9.76 -16.85
CA SER A 24 -21.22 -9.12 -15.70
C SER A 24 -20.27 -10.07 -14.93
N ARG A 25 -20.51 -11.38 -14.94
CA ARG A 25 -19.62 -12.38 -14.33
C ARG A 25 -18.44 -12.70 -15.25
N ALA A 26 -18.71 -12.84 -16.55
CA ALA A 26 -17.67 -13.04 -17.56
C ALA A 26 -16.69 -11.85 -17.64
N GLN A 27 -17.19 -10.61 -17.57
CA GLN A 27 -16.34 -9.40 -17.56
C GLN A 27 -15.46 -9.29 -16.30
N ARG A 28 -15.98 -9.67 -15.12
CA ARG A 28 -15.18 -9.69 -13.87
C ARG A 28 -14.10 -10.78 -13.88
N ALA A 29 -14.41 -11.96 -14.42
CA ALA A 29 -13.43 -13.04 -14.60
C ALA A 29 -12.37 -12.71 -15.68
N ALA A 30 -12.77 -12.00 -16.75
CA ALA A 30 -11.85 -11.55 -17.80
C ALA A 30 -10.91 -10.44 -17.31
N PHE A 31 -11.37 -9.53 -16.46
CA PHE A 31 -10.53 -8.49 -15.86
C PHE A 31 -9.48 -9.08 -14.91
N ALA A 32 -9.87 -10.03 -14.05
CA ALA A 32 -8.95 -10.72 -13.14
C ALA A 32 -7.90 -11.57 -13.90
N ARG A 33 -8.30 -12.25 -14.98
CA ARG A 33 -7.36 -13.01 -15.84
C ARG A 33 -6.48 -12.11 -16.70
N GLY A 34 -7.00 -10.98 -17.18
CA GLY A 34 -6.26 -9.99 -17.96
C GLY A 34 -5.19 -9.27 -17.14
N SER A 35 -5.50 -8.88 -15.90
CA SER A 35 -4.52 -8.29 -14.98
C SER A 35 -3.43 -9.29 -14.57
N PHE A 36 -3.78 -10.57 -14.38
CA PHE A 36 -2.81 -11.62 -14.05
C PHE A 36 -1.87 -11.95 -15.24
N LEU A 37 -2.39 -12.00 -16.47
CA LEU A 37 -1.59 -12.23 -17.68
C LEU A 37 -0.70 -11.03 -18.03
N LEU A 38 -1.16 -9.80 -17.79
CA LEU A 38 -0.34 -8.60 -17.99
C LEU A 38 0.82 -8.53 -16.99
N LEU A 39 0.59 -8.93 -15.72
CA LEU A 39 1.64 -9.03 -14.70
C LEU A 39 2.62 -10.18 -14.97
N LEU A 40 2.14 -11.33 -15.46
CA LEU A 40 3.02 -12.44 -15.89
C LEU A 40 3.83 -12.11 -17.14
N ALA A 41 3.27 -11.37 -18.10
CA ALA A 41 3.97 -10.94 -19.31
C ALA A 41 5.14 -9.97 -18.99
N VAL A 42 4.99 -9.14 -17.96
CA VAL A 42 6.06 -8.29 -17.43
C VAL A 42 7.16 -9.12 -16.74
N SER A 43 6.82 -10.23 -16.06
CA SER A 43 7.83 -11.15 -15.50
C SER A 43 8.58 -11.98 -16.55
N CYS A 44 7.92 -12.37 -17.65
CA CYS A 44 8.55 -13.23 -18.67
C CYS A 44 9.50 -12.49 -19.63
N HIS A 45 9.33 -11.17 -19.83
CA HIS A 45 10.27 -10.38 -20.64
C HIS A 45 11.63 -10.13 -19.97
N ALA A 46 11.75 -10.38 -18.66
CA ALA A 46 13.02 -10.25 -17.93
C ALA A 46 14.04 -11.37 -18.20
N PHE A 47 13.71 -12.38 -19.03
CA PHE A 47 14.53 -13.58 -19.21
C PHE A 47 15.01 -13.87 -20.65
N ALA A 48 14.85 -12.96 -21.61
CA ALA A 48 15.21 -13.23 -23.00
C ALA A 48 16.29 -12.26 -23.58
N PHE A 49 17.49 -12.82 -23.71
CA PHE A 49 18.51 -12.60 -24.77
C PHE A 49 19.21 -11.24 -24.98
N ASN A 50 20.55 -11.33 -24.91
CA ASN A 50 21.54 -10.51 -25.62
C ASN A 50 22.04 -11.33 -26.84
N PRO A 51 22.22 -10.76 -28.05
CA PRO A 51 23.59 -10.39 -28.46
C PRO A 51 23.70 -9.16 -29.40
N ALA A 52 24.79 -8.41 -29.17
CA ALA A 52 25.74 -7.82 -30.14
C ALA A 52 25.32 -6.69 -31.13
N ALA A 53 26.27 -5.75 -31.28
CA ALA A 53 26.29 -4.46 -32.00
C ALA A 53 26.59 -4.59 -33.52
N PRO A 54 27.05 -3.53 -34.24
CA PRO A 54 26.48 -2.20 -34.53
C PRO A 54 26.41 -1.90 -36.05
N HIS A 55 25.62 -0.92 -36.51
CA HIS A 55 25.90 -0.24 -37.80
C HIS A 55 25.43 1.24 -37.80
N ALA A 56 26.37 2.10 -38.19
CA ALA A 56 26.20 3.53 -38.46
C ALA A 56 25.79 3.76 -39.92
N ILE A 57 24.89 4.72 -40.22
CA ILE A 57 24.80 5.41 -41.51
C ILE A 57 24.43 6.90 -41.30
N PHE A 58 24.99 7.70 -42.18
CA PHE A 58 25.27 9.14 -42.21
C PHE A 58 24.22 9.94 -43.03
N GLN A 59 24.35 11.28 -42.99
CA GLN A 59 23.73 12.34 -43.83
C GLN A 59 22.31 12.80 -43.42
N GLY A 60 22.01 14.09 -43.16
CA GLY A 60 22.69 15.35 -43.44
C GLY A 60 21.83 16.21 -44.37
N ARG A 61 21.33 17.37 -43.90
CA ARG A 61 21.19 18.66 -44.62
C ARG A 61 20.27 19.66 -43.88
N HIS A 62 20.82 20.83 -43.57
CA HIS A 62 20.11 22.10 -43.34
C HIS A 62 19.84 22.82 -44.68
N PRO A 63 18.85 23.72 -44.76
CA PRO A 63 19.11 25.18 -44.64
C PRO A 63 18.03 25.92 -43.80
N VAL A 64 18.32 26.86 -42.89
CA VAL A 64 18.76 28.27 -43.00
C VAL A 64 17.68 29.29 -43.47
N LEU A 65 17.26 30.12 -42.49
CA LEU A 65 16.75 31.52 -42.50
C LEU A 65 15.31 31.86 -42.96
N ARG A 66 14.53 32.55 -42.09
CA ARG A 66 14.39 34.03 -42.07
C ARG A 66 13.48 34.51 -40.92
N ALA A 67 13.91 35.57 -40.23
CA ALA A 67 13.20 36.22 -39.12
C ALA A 67 12.02 37.09 -39.60
N ARG A 68 10.96 37.18 -38.77
CA ARG A 68 10.03 38.33 -38.77
C ARG A 68 9.47 38.54 -37.36
N SER A 69 9.65 39.76 -36.85
CA SER A 69 9.13 40.23 -35.58
C SER A 69 7.63 40.55 -35.66
N SER A 70 6.89 40.19 -34.61
CA SER A 70 5.74 40.94 -34.08
C SER A 70 5.33 40.36 -32.71
N ARG A 71 5.07 41.23 -31.73
CA ARG A 71 4.40 40.97 -30.44
C ARG A 71 3.33 42.06 -30.27
N PRO A 72 2.31 41.90 -29.40
CA PRO A 72 1.69 40.67 -28.90
C PRO A 72 0.14 40.71 -29.02
N ALA A 73 -0.51 39.55 -29.05
CA ALA A 73 -1.92 39.44 -28.68
C ALA A 73 -2.04 38.27 -27.71
N ALA A 74 -2.28 38.58 -26.44
CA ALA A 74 -2.49 37.61 -25.39
C ALA A 74 -3.81 36.88 -25.62
N SER A 75 -3.72 35.65 -26.13
CA SER A 75 -4.76 34.64 -25.95
C SER A 75 -4.13 33.53 -25.12
N LEU A 76 -4.65 33.30 -23.93
CA LEU A 76 -4.24 32.20 -23.06
C LEU A 76 -4.76 30.90 -23.69
N LYS A 77 -4.05 30.39 -24.70
CA LYS A 77 -4.29 29.06 -25.24
C LYS A 77 -3.77 28.06 -24.21
N LEU A 78 -4.68 27.29 -23.63
CA LEU A 78 -4.39 26.07 -22.91
C LEU A 78 -3.48 25.22 -23.83
N ARG A 79 -2.20 25.17 -23.52
CA ARG A 79 -1.20 24.47 -24.32
C ARG A 79 -1.49 22.98 -24.15
N MET A 80 -2.10 22.36 -25.16
CA MET A 80 -2.19 20.90 -25.25
C MET A 80 -0.78 20.33 -25.02
N VAL A 81 -0.67 19.44 -24.05
CA VAL A 81 0.53 18.64 -23.81
C VAL A 81 0.88 17.98 -25.15
N SER A 82 2.06 18.25 -25.69
CA SER A 82 2.45 17.68 -26.99
C SER A 82 2.61 16.17 -26.85
N GLN A 83 2.24 15.44 -27.91
CA GLN A 83 2.37 13.98 -27.96
C GLN A 83 3.83 13.53 -27.72
N GLU A 84 4.81 14.36 -28.06
CA GLU A 84 6.24 14.16 -27.79
C GLU A 84 6.58 14.26 -26.29
N MET A 85 5.88 15.11 -25.52
CA MET A 85 6.06 15.21 -24.06
C MET A 85 5.40 14.01 -23.36
N VAL A 86 4.25 13.55 -23.85
CA VAL A 86 3.62 12.31 -23.37
C VAL A 86 4.52 11.11 -23.68
N GLN A 87 5.07 11.04 -24.90
CA GLN A 87 5.99 9.98 -25.28
C GLN A 87 7.30 10.05 -24.49
N GLY A 88 7.84 11.25 -24.24
CA GLY A 88 9.01 11.45 -23.39
C GLY A 88 8.78 11.01 -21.94
N VAL A 89 7.58 11.21 -21.39
CA VAL A 89 7.19 10.67 -20.07
C VAL A 89 7.05 9.15 -20.11
N VAL A 90 6.50 8.57 -21.18
CA VAL A 90 6.39 7.12 -21.37
C VAL A 90 7.78 6.48 -21.52
N ASP A 91 8.67 7.06 -22.32
CA ASP A 91 10.02 6.55 -22.56
C ASP A 91 10.91 6.71 -21.31
N ALA A 92 10.79 7.83 -20.59
CA ALA A 92 11.41 8.01 -19.27
C ALA A 92 10.83 7.04 -18.23
N SER A 93 9.53 6.71 -18.32
CA SER A 93 8.91 5.70 -17.46
C SER A 93 9.40 4.30 -17.78
N GLN A 94 9.64 3.94 -19.06
CA GLN A 94 10.12 2.61 -19.44
C GLN A 94 11.62 2.44 -19.20
N ALA A 95 12.44 3.45 -19.52
CA ALA A 95 13.87 3.47 -19.21
C ALA A 95 14.09 3.55 -17.69
N GLY A 96 13.29 4.35 -16.99
CA GLY A 96 13.25 4.44 -15.54
C GLY A 96 12.85 3.12 -14.88
N LEU A 97 11.81 2.45 -15.39
CA LEU A 97 11.36 1.14 -14.90
C LEU A 97 12.48 0.09 -15.01
N HIS A 98 13.19 0.05 -16.14
CA HIS A 98 14.37 -0.81 -16.31
C HIS A 98 15.53 -0.46 -15.36
N LEU A 99 15.79 0.83 -15.11
CA LEU A 99 16.81 1.28 -14.16
C LEU A 99 16.45 1.02 -12.69
N ALA A 100 15.18 1.21 -12.29
CA ALA A 100 14.71 0.86 -10.95
C ALA A 100 14.82 -0.64 -10.69
N PHE A 101 14.41 -1.48 -11.65
CA PHE A 101 14.54 -2.92 -11.51
C PHE A 101 15.99 -3.39 -11.58
N ALA A 102 16.86 -2.71 -12.33
CA ALA A 102 18.28 -3.03 -12.41
C ALA A 102 19.06 -2.65 -11.13
N ASP A 103 18.80 -1.49 -10.52
CA ASP A 103 19.52 -1.04 -9.32
C ASP A 103 18.94 -1.66 -8.04
N GLN A 104 17.61 -1.77 -7.90
CA GLN A 104 16.99 -2.54 -6.80
C GLN A 104 17.27 -4.05 -6.93
N GLY A 105 17.35 -4.60 -8.14
CA GLY A 105 17.69 -6.02 -8.36
C GLY A 105 19.15 -6.37 -8.05
N SER A 106 20.04 -5.37 -7.92
CA SER A 106 21.46 -5.60 -7.68
C SER A 106 21.81 -5.79 -6.19
N ASN A 107 21.11 -5.10 -5.29
CA ASN A 107 21.32 -5.16 -3.85
C ASN A 107 20.34 -6.12 -3.14
N LEU A 108 20.71 -6.55 -1.92
CA LEU A 108 19.95 -7.56 -1.18
C LEU A 108 18.51 -7.11 -0.85
N ALA A 109 18.31 -5.83 -0.55
CA ALA A 109 17.00 -5.29 -0.18
C ALA A 109 16.01 -5.38 -1.35
N GLY A 110 16.40 -4.91 -2.54
CA GLY A 110 15.48 -4.95 -3.67
C GLY A 110 15.21 -6.37 -4.18
N LYS A 111 16.14 -7.33 -4.04
CA LYS A 111 15.85 -8.76 -4.25
C LYS A 111 14.74 -9.28 -3.33
N PHE A 112 14.79 -8.93 -2.04
CA PHE A 112 13.73 -9.31 -1.12
C PHE A 112 12.39 -8.63 -1.44
N PHE A 113 12.39 -7.33 -1.76
CA PHE A 113 11.15 -6.65 -2.15
C PHE A 113 10.53 -7.25 -3.42
N GLN A 114 11.33 -7.55 -4.44
CA GLN A 114 10.86 -8.21 -5.66
C GLN A 114 10.29 -9.61 -5.35
N ALA A 115 11.02 -10.41 -4.57
CA ALA A 115 10.58 -11.75 -4.15
C ALA A 115 9.31 -11.70 -3.31
N SER A 116 9.07 -10.61 -2.56
CA SER A 116 7.91 -10.45 -1.69
C SER A 116 6.59 -10.26 -2.43
N LEU A 117 6.62 -9.88 -3.73
CA LEU A 117 5.39 -9.63 -4.50
C LEU A 117 4.58 -10.91 -4.73
N LEU A 118 5.23 -12.00 -5.12
CA LEU A 118 4.58 -13.28 -5.38
C LEU A 118 3.77 -13.80 -4.16
N PRO A 119 4.36 -13.91 -2.95
CA PRO A 119 3.59 -14.33 -1.78
C PRO A 119 2.50 -13.31 -1.41
N TYR A 120 2.70 -12.01 -1.65
CA TYR A 120 1.62 -11.03 -1.42
C TYR A 120 0.42 -11.24 -2.35
N LEU A 121 0.68 -11.54 -3.63
CA LEU A 121 -0.39 -11.87 -4.58
C LEU A 121 -1.09 -13.17 -4.19
N ALA A 122 -0.36 -14.17 -3.69
CA ALA A 122 -0.95 -15.40 -3.16
C ALA A 122 -1.83 -15.10 -1.93
N PHE A 123 -1.38 -14.24 -1.02
CA PHE A 123 -2.17 -13.74 0.10
C PHE A 123 -3.50 -13.12 -0.36
N LEU A 124 -3.45 -12.17 -1.31
CA LEU A 124 -4.67 -11.56 -1.85
C LEU A 124 -5.57 -12.57 -2.56
N TYR A 125 -5.01 -13.53 -3.28
CA TYR A 125 -5.76 -14.59 -3.95
C TYR A 125 -6.57 -15.42 -2.95
N PHE A 126 -5.94 -15.93 -1.89
CA PHE A 126 -6.61 -16.76 -0.90
C PHE A 126 -7.60 -15.95 -0.05
N LEU A 127 -7.24 -14.72 0.31
CA LEU A 127 -8.08 -13.85 1.13
C LEU A 127 -9.36 -13.39 0.40
N ASN A 128 -9.30 -13.26 -0.94
CA ASN A 128 -10.45 -12.88 -1.76
C ASN A 128 -11.28 -14.08 -2.25
N ASN A 129 -10.96 -15.30 -1.85
CA ASN A 129 -11.82 -16.44 -2.11
C ASN A 129 -13.15 -16.28 -1.34
N ASN A 130 -14.28 -16.65 -1.97
CA ASN A 130 -15.63 -16.47 -1.41
C ASN A 130 -15.81 -17.10 -0.02
N GLY A 131 -15.05 -18.15 0.30
CA GLY A 131 -15.09 -18.80 1.62
C GLY A 131 -14.44 -17.99 2.74
N ALA A 132 -13.44 -17.15 2.46
CA ALA A 132 -12.67 -16.49 3.51
C ALA A 132 -13.49 -15.50 4.35
N LYS A 133 -14.64 -15.02 3.83
CA LYS A 133 -15.52 -14.03 4.50
C LYS A 133 -14.77 -12.77 4.94
N THR A 134 -13.76 -12.35 4.19
CA THR A 134 -13.03 -11.11 4.43
C THR A 134 -13.97 -9.91 4.30
N PRO A 135 -13.97 -8.95 5.26
CA PRO A 135 -14.71 -7.71 5.10
C PRO A 135 -14.35 -7.00 3.79
N LYS A 136 -15.35 -6.58 3.00
CA LYS A 136 -15.12 -6.05 1.64
C LYS A 136 -14.18 -4.85 1.62
N LEU A 137 -14.32 -3.94 2.59
CA LEU A 137 -13.44 -2.77 2.69
C LEU A 137 -12.01 -3.16 3.09
N SER A 138 -11.83 -4.13 3.99
CA SER A 138 -10.49 -4.62 4.35
C SER A 138 -9.82 -5.35 3.20
N GLY A 139 -10.56 -6.18 2.47
CA GLY A 139 -10.06 -6.82 1.24
C GLY A 139 -9.64 -5.80 0.18
N PHE A 140 -10.42 -4.72 0.02
CA PHE A 140 -10.02 -3.58 -0.81
C PHE A 140 -8.75 -2.90 -0.27
N GLY A 141 -8.65 -2.67 1.04
CA GLY A 141 -7.46 -2.10 1.68
C GLY A 141 -6.21 -2.92 1.41
N PHE A 142 -6.25 -4.24 1.64
CA PHE A 142 -5.14 -5.13 1.28
C PHE A 142 -4.82 -5.04 -0.23
N GLY A 143 -5.81 -4.99 -1.12
CA GLY A 143 -5.56 -4.76 -2.54
C GLY A 143 -4.93 -3.39 -2.85
N PHE A 144 -5.36 -2.34 -2.13
CA PHE A 144 -4.90 -0.96 -2.29
C PHE A 144 -3.40 -0.81 -1.98
N LEU A 145 -2.83 -1.66 -1.12
CA LEU A 145 -1.38 -1.70 -0.85
C LEU A 145 -0.55 -1.85 -2.14
N LEU A 146 -1.08 -2.50 -3.18
CA LEU A 146 -0.38 -2.60 -4.46
C LEU A 146 -0.16 -1.23 -5.12
N LEU A 147 -1.00 -0.23 -4.86
CA LEU A 147 -0.78 1.14 -5.33
C LEU A 147 0.40 1.81 -4.61
N PHE A 148 0.63 1.52 -3.32
CA PHE A 148 1.85 1.93 -2.64
C PHE A 148 3.10 1.33 -3.32
N VAL A 149 3.07 0.04 -3.65
CA VAL A 149 4.19 -0.62 -4.37
C VAL A 149 4.40 0.01 -5.75
N ILE A 150 3.31 0.27 -6.49
CA ILE A 150 3.39 0.91 -7.81
C ILE A 150 3.89 2.35 -7.70
N ALA A 151 3.56 3.10 -6.65
CA ALA A 151 4.00 4.48 -6.45
C ALA A 151 5.46 4.59 -6.00
N THR A 152 5.96 3.63 -5.22
CA THR A 152 7.35 3.61 -4.72
C THR A 152 8.39 3.34 -5.81
N ILE A 153 8.02 2.65 -6.88
CA ILE A 153 8.89 2.44 -8.05
C ILE A 153 9.27 3.76 -8.75
N PRO A 154 8.33 4.55 -9.33
CA PRO A 154 8.65 5.81 -10.00
C PRO A 154 9.25 6.85 -9.05
N THR A 155 8.78 6.94 -7.81
CA THR A 155 9.37 7.87 -6.83
C THR A 155 10.81 7.48 -6.48
N GLY A 156 11.12 6.18 -6.38
CA GLY A 156 12.50 5.70 -6.24
C GLY A 156 13.37 6.02 -7.47
N ILE A 157 12.84 5.87 -8.69
CA ILE A 157 13.53 6.25 -9.93
C ILE A 157 13.85 7.74 -9.94
N ILE A 158 12.86 8.58 -9.64
CA ILE A 158 13.03 10.04 -9.60
C ILE A 158 14.08 10.39 -8.55
N SER A 159 14.01 9.81 -7.36
CA SER A 159 14.97 10.05 -6.28
C SER A 159 16.41 9.79 -6.73
N LYS A 160 16.62 8.65 -7.41
CA LYS A 160 17.95 8.28 -7.87
C LYS A 160 18.44 9.08 -9.07
N THR A 161 17.58 9.31 -10.06
CA THR A 161 17.98 9.91 -11.35
C THR A 161 18.02 11.44 -11.30
N VAL A 162 17.17 12.08 -10.50
CA VAL A 162 17.10 13.54 -10.38
C VAL A 162 17.97 14.04 -9.23
N TYR A 163 17.91 13.38 -8.07
CA TYR A 163 18.57 13.87 -6.85
C TYR A 163 19.83 13.08 -6.47
N GLY A 164 20.08 11.92 -7.07
CA GLY A 164 21.26 11.09 -6.78
C GLY A 164 21.22 10.35 -5.44
N VAL A 165 20.14 10.52 -4.66
CA VAL A 165 19.96 9.95 -3.31
C VAL A 165 18.89 8.86 -3.30
N SER A 166 18.76 8.18 -2.15
CA SER A 166 17.72 7.18 -1.96
C SER A 166 16.35 7.83 -1.77
N LEU A 167 15.25 7.10 -2.01
CA LEU A 167 13.90 7.62 -1.75
C LEU A 167 13.74 8.07 -0.30
N ALA A 168 14.35 7.35 0.65
CA ALA A 168 14.34 7.66 2.08
C ALA A 168 14.95 9.04 2.42
N ASP A 169 15.75 9.63 1.53
CA ASP A 169 16.36 10.95 1.69
C ASP A 169 15.60 12.07 0.93
N VAL A 170 14.52 11.73 0.21
CA VAL A 170 13.69 12.70 -0.53
C VAL A 170 12.37 12.91 0.19
N ASP A 171 12.34 13.77 1.19
CA ASP A 171 11.26 13.84 2.19
C ASP A 171 9.86 13.96 1.56
N TRP A 172 9.66 14.89 0.62
CA TRP A 172 8.35 15.08 -0.02
C TRP A 172 7.89 13.89 -0.88
N LEU A 173 8.81 13.16 -1.54
CA LEU A 173 8.48 11.94 -2.28
C LEU A 173 8.25 10.76 -1.34
N HIS A 174 9.11 10.64 -0.32
CA HIS A 174 9.05 9.60 0.68
C HIS A 174 7.74 9.66 1.47
N GLY A 175 7.46 10.80 2.11
CA GLY A 175 6.24 11.02 2.88
C GLY A 175 4.98 10.87 2.03
N SER A 176 4.98 11.37 0.79
CA SER A 176 3.80 11.21 -0.09
C SER A 176 3.57 9.76 -0.50
N ALA A 177 4.62 8.98 -0.79
CA ALA A 177 4.49 7.57 -1.09
C ALA A 177 3.98 6.79 0.13
N GLU A 178 4.58 7.01 1.30
CA GLU A 178 4.20 6.32 2.54
C GLU A 178 2.79 6.68 3.04
N ALA A 179 2.25 7.85 2.69
CA ALA A 179 0.85 8.19 2.99
C ALA A 179 -0.14 7.12 2.44
N LEU A 180 0.24 6.42 1.36
CA LEU A 180 -0.57 5.33 0.81
C LEU A 180 -0.62 4.11 1.73
N LEU A 181 0.41 3.86 2.54
CA LEU A 181 0.38 2.83 3.59
C LEU A 181 -0.57 3.21 4.71
N THR A 182 -0.55 4.47 5.16
CA THR A 182 -1.53 4.98 6.13
C THR A 182 -2.96 4.80 5.62
N VAL A 183 -3.24 5.18 4.36
CA VAL A 183 -4.56 4.94 3.74
C VAL A 183 -4.92 3.46 3.70
N THR A 184 -3.96 2.59 3.34
CA THR A 184 -4.14 1.13 3.35
C THR A 184 -4.59 0.65 4.72
N ASN A 185 -3.87 1.02 5.78
CA ASN A 185 -4.12 0.54 7.13
C ASN A 185 -5.46 1.02 7.69
N ILE A 186 -5.83 2.28 7.41
CA ILE A 186 -7.14 2.83 7.75
C ILE A 186 -8.26 2.03 7.07
N LEU A 187 -8.15 1.72 5.77
CA LEU A 187 -9.16 0.93 5.05
C LEU A 187 -9.30 -0.48 5.67
N ILE A 188 -8.18 -1.11 6.01
CA ILE A 188 -8.17 -2.42 6.68
C ILE A 188 -8.88 -2.35 8.02
N ALA A 189 -8.49 -1.41 8.89
CA ALA A 189 -9.03 -1.26 10.23
C ALA A 189 -10.53 -0.91 10.22
N VAL A 190 -10.94 0.09 9.42
CA VAL A 190 -12.35 0.47 9.29
C VAL A 190 -13.18 -0.70 8.78
N GLY A 191 -12.67 -1.47 7.81
CA GLY A 191 -13.40 -2.61 7.27
C GLY A 191 -13.68 -3.71 8.31
N PHE A 192 -12.69 -4.09 9.12
CA PHE A 192 -12.90 -5.09 10.17
C PHE A 192 -13.84 -4.57 11.27
N ARG A 193 -13.68 -3.29 11.65
CA ARG A 193 -14.52 -2.67 12.67
C ARG A 193 -15.98 -2.54 12.23
N ASP A 194 -16.23 -2.05 11.02
CA ASP A 194 -17.58 -1.95 10.45
C ASP A 194 -18.23 -3.34 10.34
N ALA A 195 -17.46 -4.35 9.95
CA ALA A 195 -17.99 -5.72 9.83
C ALA A 195 -18.44 -6.29 11.18
N MET A 196 -17.62 -6.15 12.22
CA MET A 196 -17.98 -6.60 13.57
C MET A 196 -19.14 -5.79 14.17
N SER A 197 -19.23 -4.50 13.86
CA SER A 197 -20.29 -3.63 14.38
C SER A 197 -21.64 -3.91 13.72
N SER A 198 -21.65 -4.14 12.40
CA SER A 198 -22.86 -4.40 11.61
C SER A 198 -23.31 -5.86 11.63
N GLY A 199 -22.44 -6.78 12.04
CA GLY A 199 -22.69 -8.22 11.95
C GLY A 199 -22.57 -8.78 10.52
N THR A 200 -22.04 -8.00 9.56
CA THR A 200 -21.93 -8.41 8.14
C THR A 200 -20.57 -8.04 7.54
N ALA A 201 -20.01 -8.89 6.67
CA ALA A 201 -18.80 -8.53 5.91
C ALA A 201 -19.06 -7.58 4.72
N GLU A 202 -20.32 -7.24 4.44
CA GLU A 202 -20.75 -6.51 3.25
C GLU A 202 -20.76 -4.98 3.43
N GLY A 203 -20.33 -4.46 4.59
CA GLY A 203 -20.25 -3.01 4.82
C GLY A 203 -19.42 -2.31 3.75
N GLU A 204 -20.06 -1.48 2.91
CA GLU A 204 -19.42 -0.83 1.77
C GLU A 204 -19.32 0.69 1.96
N ARG A 205 -18.14 1.18 2.36
CA ARG A 205 -17.84 2.63 2.39
C ARG A 205 -17.32 3.11 1.04
N GLY A 206 -18.19 3.20 0.03
CA GLY A 206 -17.83 3.64 -1.32
C GLY A 206 -17.06 4.96 -1.36
N THR A 207 -17.46 5.94 -0.55
CA THR A 207 -16.77 7.24 -0.42
C THR A 207 -15.32 7.10 0.02
N LEU A 208 -14.99 6.21 0.97
CA LEU A 208 -13.60 6.01 1.41
C LEU A 208 -12.73 5.43 0.30
N LYS A 209 -13.26 4.49 -0.49
CA LYS A 209 -12.53 3.93 -1.64
C LYS A 209 -12.19 5.02 -2.66
N ILE A 210 -13.15 5.91 -2.96
CA ILE A 210 -12.95 7.04 -3.88
C ILE A 210 -11.88 7.98 -3.34
N VAL A 211 -11.96 8.35 -2.05
CA VAL A 211 -10.95 9.22 -1.41
C VAL A 211 -9.56 8.56 -1.47
N ALA A 212 -9.45 7.27 -1.18
CA ALA A 212 -8.18 6.55 -1.25
C ALA A 212 -7.56 6.58 -2.66
N ILE A 213 -8.37 6.32 -3.69
CA ILE A 213 -7.91 6.38 -5.09
C ILE A 213 -7.51 7.81 -5.47
N ALA A 214 -8.27 8.82 -5.02
CA ALA A 214 -7.92 10.22 -5.25
C ALA A 214 -6.57 10.59 -4.61
N ILE A 215 -6.29 10.13 -3.39
CA ILE A 215 -4.99 10.32 -2.74
C ILE A 215 -3.88 9.66 -3.55
N ALA A 216 -4.06 8.41 -4.01
CA ALA A 216 -3.07 7.74 -4.87
C ALA A 216 -2.80 8.53 -6.17
N ALA A 217 -3.84 9.06 -6.80
CA ALA A 217 -3.70 9.90 -7.99
C ALA A 217 -2.98 11.23 -7.68
N LEU A 218 -3.23 11.84 -6.52
CA LEU A 218 -2.53 13.04 -6.07
C LEU A 218 -1.05 12.78 -5.83
N VAL A 219 -0.68 11.65 -5.20
CA VAL A 219 0.72 11.25 -5.00
C VAL A 219 1.43 11.06 -6.35
N ALA A 220 0.79 10.35 -7.29
CA ALA A 220 1.35 10.17 -8.63
C ALA A 220 1.52 11.52 -9.38
N GLY A 221 0.52 12.40 -9.28
CA GLY A 221 0.58 13.75 -9.85
C GLY A 221 1.68 14.60 -9.25
N ALA A 222 1.81 14.60 -7.92
CA ALA A 222 2.87 15.32 -7.20
C ALA A 222 4.25 14.84 -7.61
N ALA A 223 4.47 13.52 -7.69
CA ALA A 223 5.73 12.95 -8.15
C ALA A 223 6.09 13.41 -9.58
N ALA A 224 5.11 13.49 -10.48
CA ALA A 224 5.32 13.89 -11.87
C ALA A 224 5.66 15.38 -12.05
N ILE A 225 5.14 16.27 -11.20
CA ILE A 225 5.30 17.73 -11.37
C ILE A 225 6.24 18.38 -10.36
N GLY A 226 6.53 17.73 -9.23
CA GLY A 226 7.24 18.34 -8.09
C GLY A 226 8.60 18.91 -8.47
N SER A 227 9.48 18.10 -9.05
CA SER A 227 10.77 18.59 -9.54
C SER A 227 10.65 19.48 -10.79
N PRO A 228 10.05 19.03 -11.92
CA PRO A 228 10.14 19.76 -13.19
C PRO A 228 9.29 21.04 -13.25
N VAL A 229 8.25 21.17 -12.41
CA VAL A 229 7.33 22.32 -12.45
C VAL A 229 7.40 23.14 -11.18
N LEU A 230 7.44 22.50 -10.00
CA LEU A 230 7.44 23.20 -8.71
C LEU A 230 8.85 23.48 -8.17
N GLY A 231 9.89 22.90 -8.77
CA GLY A 231 11.28 23.10 -8.34
C GLY A 231 11.61 22.47 -6.99
N PHE A 232 10.91 21.40 -6.60
CA PHE A 232 11.21 20.69 -5.35
C PHE A 232 12.58 20.02 -5.43
N GLU A 233 13.33 20.14 -4.35
CA GLU A 233 14.64 19.52 -4.13
C GLU A 233 14.50 18.24 -3.30
N ALA A 234 15.60 17.51 -3.11
CA ALA A 234 15.61 16.28 -2.30
C ALA A 234 15.05 16.53 -0.90
N HIS A 235 15.56 17.57 -0.23
CA HIS A 235 15.20 17.91 1.14
C HIS A 235 14.07 18.94 1.25
N THR A 236 13.28 19.12 0.18
CA THR A 236 12.03 19.89 0.31
C THR A 236 11.10 19.14 1.27
N PRO A 237 10.63 19.80 2.35
CA PRO A 237 9.88 19.11 3.39
C PRO A 237 8.49 18.71 2.90
N PHE A 238 8.05 17.51 3.27
CA PHE A 238 6.72 17.04 2.91
C PHE A 238 5.63 17.95 3.48
N LEU A 239 4.60 18.25 2.67
CA LEU A 239 3.56 19.24 2.99
C LEU A 239 4.11 20.59 3.47
N ALA A 240 5.23 21.03 2.89
CA ALA A 240 5.93 22.25 3.25
C ALA A 240 6.37 22.31 4.73
N GLY A 241 6.57 21.16 5.37
CA GLY A 241 6.98 21.08 6.77
C GLY A 241 5.87 21.49 7.72
N LEU A 242 4.61 21.17 7.41
CA LEU A 242 3.49 21.52 8.28
C LEU A 242 3.69 20.98 9.70
N GLY A 243 3.86 21.89 10.66
CA GLY A 243 4.14 21.55 12.06
C GLY A 243 5.63 21.54 12.43
N ASP A 244 6.54 21.75 11.47
CA ASP A 244 7.96 21.92 11.78
C ASP A 244 8.17 23.24 12.55
N LEU A 245 8.89 23.14 13.66
CA LEU A 245 9.42 24.26 14.41
C LEU A 245 10.63 24.87 13.67
N PRO A 246 10.96 26.15 13.93
CA PRO A 246 12.19 26.76 13.41
C PRO A 246 13.43 25.94 13.78
N SER A 247 14.39 25.80 12.85
CA SER A 247 15.58 24.95 13.03
C SER A 247 16.46 25.32 14.23
N ASN A 248 16.36 26.55 14.73
CA ASN A 248 17.09 27.04 15.90
C ASN A 248 16.25 27.08 17.19
N PHE A 249 15.02 26.56 17.17
CA PHE A 249 14.07 26.66 18.30
C PHE A 249 14.64 26.08 19.60
N PHE A 250 15.34 24.94 19.51
CA PHE A 250 15.95 24.27 20.66
C PHE A 250 17.46 24.53 20.84
N ALA A 251 18.06 25.39 20.01
CA ALA A 251 19.51 25.62 20.03
C ALA A 251 20.00 26.17 21.39
N SER A 252 19.21 27.05 22.03
CA SER A 252 19.52 27.60 23.35
C SER A 252 19.42 26.58 24.49
N MET A 253 18.78 25.43 24.25
CA MET A 253 18.62 24.33 25.20
C MET A 253 19.69 23.24 25.03
N GLY A 254 20.67 23.45 24.14
CA GLY A 254 21.74 22.49 23.88
C GLY A 254 21.37 21.36 22.93
N ALA A 255 20.27 21.48 22.19
CA ALA A 255 19.96 20.55 21.11
C ALA A 255 21.00 20.65 19.98
N ALA A 256 21.33 19.50 19.39
CA ALA A 256 22.10 19.46 18.15
C ALA A 256 21.30 20.06 16.98
N SER A 257 22.01 20.50 15.94
CA SER A 257 21.37 20.92 14.69
C SER A 257 20.79 19.71 13.94
N GLU A 258 19.58 19.84 13.40
CA GLU A 258 18.99 18.81 12.54
C GLU A 258 19.89 18.53 11.32
N PRO A 259 20.18 17.25 11.03
CA PRO A 259 20.84 16.86 9.78
C PRO A 259 20.00 17.20 8.55
N ALA A 260 20.65 17.36 7.39
CA ALA A 260 19.98 17.73 6.14
C ALA A 260 18.90 16.72 5.69
N ASN A 261 19.05 15.46 6.08
CA ASN A 261 18.12 14.37 5.79
C ASN A 261 17.15 14.07 6.95
N ALA A 262 17.01 14.97 7.92
CA ALA A 262 15.95 14.89 8.91
C ALA A 262 14.57 14.97 8.23
N LEU A 263 13.68 14.04 8.58
CA LEU A 263 12.33 14.03 8.06
C LEU A 263 11.48 15.16 8.67
N SER A 264 10.57 15.72 7.89
CA SER A 264 9.58 16.69 8.41
C SER A 264 8.57 16.01 9.36
N ILE A 265 7.89 16.80 10.19
CA ILE A 265 6.82 16.34 11.08
C ILE A 265 5.74 15.55 10.32
N PRO A 266 5.25 15.99 9.14
CA PRO A 266 4.28 15.21 8.37
C PRO A 266 4.79 13.81 8.00
N THR A 267 6.05 13.67 7.64
CA THR A 267 6.63 12.36 7.29
C THR A 267 6.81 11.48 8.53
N TRP A 268 7.29 12.03 9.65
CA TRP A 268 7.33 11.30 10.92
C TRP A 268 5.93 10.88 11.40
N ALA A 269 4.93 11.73 11.21
CA ALA A 269 3.55 11.40 11.53
C ALA A 269 3.06 10.21 10.70
N ILE A 270 3.37 10.14 9.40
CA ILE A 270 3.00 9.00 8.55
C ILE A 270 3.66 7.69 9.02
N HIS A 271 4.94 7.72 9.40
CA HIS A 271 5.63 6.55 9.93
C HIS A 271 4.94 6.02 11.20
N PHE A 272 4.72 6.90 12.18
CA PHE A 272 4.08 6.53 13.43
C PHE A 272 2.63 6.09 13.23
N SER A 273 1.85 6.81 12.42
CA SER A 273 0.48 6.43 12.10
C SER A 273 0.44 5.03 11.50
N SER A 274 1.29 4.75 10.51
CA SER A 274 1.31 3.46 9.82
C SER A 274 1.64 2.31 10.79
N VAL A 275 2.58 2.49 11.71
CA VAL A 275 2.91 1.48 12.74
C VAL A 275 1.74 1.27 13.71
N PHE A 276 1.14 2.35 14.22
CA PHE A 276 0.04 2.25 15.19
C PHE A 276 -1.25 1.69 14.57
N GLU A 277 -1.59 2.11 13.37
CA GLU A 277 -2.74 1.60 12.62
C GLU A 277 -2.58 0.13 12.28
N TRP A 278 -1.35 -0.33 12.00
CA TRP A 278 -1.09 -1.75 11.77
C TRP A 278 -1.29 -2.57 13.04
N ILE A 279 -0.80 -2.11 14.20
CA ILE A 279 -1.08 -2.75 15.51
C ILE A 279 -2.59 -2.80 15.76
N PHE A 280 -3.30 -1.71 15.46
CA PHE A 280 -4.75 -1.65 15.61
C PHE A 280 -5.47 -2.62 14.66
N ALA A 281 -5.04 -2.71 13.41
CA ALA A 281 -5.54 -3.69 12.44
C ALA A 281 -5.29 -5.13 12.90
N MET A 282 -4.08 -5.44 13.41
CA MET A 282 -3.76 -6.74 14.00
C MET A 282 -4.71 -7.07 15.17
N ARG A 283 -5.02 -6.09 16.02
CA ARG A 283 -5.98 -6.28 17.12
C ARG A 283 -7.39 -6.59 16.60
N LEU A 284 -7.84 -5.85 15.58
CA LEU A 284 -9.14 -6.07 14.96
C LEU A 284 -9.24 -7.42 14.26
N VAL A 285 -8.19 -7.89 13.59
CA VAL A 285 -8.13 -9.22 12.98
C VAL A 285 -8.25 -10.32 14.04
N TRP A 286 -7.60 -10.16 15.19
CA TRP A 286 -7.76 -11.10 16.30
C TRP A 286 -9.20 -11.10 16.82
N ASP A 287 -9.76 -9.92 17.08
CA ASP A 287 -11.12 -9.80 17.62
C ASP A 287 -12.16 -10.29 16.59
N TYR A 288 -11.88 -10.16 15.29
CA TYR A 288 -12.69 -10.70 14.20
C TYR A 288 -12.76 -12.24 14.24
N ALA A 289 -11.67 -12.91 14.64
CA ALA A 289 -11.67 -14.36 14.83
C ALA A 289 -12.69 -14.80 15.89
N ASP A 290 -12.85 -14.01 16.95
CA ASP A 290 -13.79 -14.28 18.04
C ASP A 290 -15.24 -13.92 17.64
N ALA A 291 -15.44 -12.84 16.87
CA ALA A 291 -16.75 -12.42 16.36
C ALA A 291 -17.30 -13.36 15.27
N SER A 292 -16.43 -13.85 14.38
CA SER A 292 -16.78 -14.77 13.29
C SER A 292 -16.81 -16.25 13.70
N LYS A 293 -16.36 -16.56 14.92
CA LYS A 293 -16.11 -17.93 15.40
C LYS A 293 -15.15 -18.73 14.52
N ASP A 294 -14.32 -18.06 13.72
CA ASP A 294 -13.29 -18.67 12.90
C ASP A 294 -11.90 -18.31 13.45
N GLN A 295 -11.34 -19.23 14.23
CA GLN A 295 -10.06 -19.04 14.91
C GLN A 295 -8.86 -19.03 13.95
N THR A 296 -9.03 -19.38 12.68
CA THR A 296 -7.95 -19.31 11.68
C THR A 296 -7.46 -17.88 11.45
N TRP A 297 -8.32 -16.88 11.67
CA TRP A 297 -7.98 -15.46 11.63
C TRP A 297 -6.95 -15.02 12.69
N LYS A 298 -6.86 -15.70 13.84
CA LYS A 298 -5.76 -15.46 14.79
C LYS A 298 -4.40 -15.80 14.18
N GLY A 299 -4.37 -16.80 13.29
CA GLY A 299 -3.19 -17.13 12.49
C GLY A 299 -2.76 -15.98 11.56
N LEU A 300 -3.71 -15.22 11.01
CA LEU A 300 -3.38 -14.02 10.23
C LEU A 300 -2.77 -12.92 11.10
N THR A 301 -3.26 -12.74 12.32
CA THR A 301 -2.64 -11.78 13.27
C THR A 301 -1.18 -12.10 13.50
N TRP A 302 -0.83 -13.37 13.74
CA TRP A 302 0.56 -13.81 13.85
C TRP A 302 1.34 -13.61 12.54
N GLY A 303 0.72 -13.89 11.39
CA GLY A 303 1.34 -13.69 10.09
C GLY A 303 1.65 -12.22 9.76
N MET A 304 0.96 -11.26 10.38
CA MET A 304 1.18 -9.82 10.21
C MET A 304 2.36 -9.28 11.03
N LEU A 305 2.90 -10.05 11.98
CA LEU A 305 3.95 -9.59 12.91
C LEU A 305 5.29 -9.25 12.22
N PRO A 306 5.80 -10.03 11.23
CA PRO A 306 7.01 -9.63 10.53
C PRO A 306 6.84 -8.33 9.72
N LEU A 307 5.64 -8.06 9.20
CA LEU A 307 5.32 -6.80 8.50
C LEU A 307 5.35 -5.61 9.47
N HIS A 308 4.89 -5.80 10.71
CA HIS A 308 5.06 -4.79 11.76
C HIS A 308 6.54 -4.51 12.04
N ALA A 309 7.35 -5.57 12.23
CA ALA A 309 8.78 -5.43 12.45
C ALA A 309 9.50 -4.72 11.28
N SER A 310 9.04 -4.94 10.04
CA SER A 310 9.53 -4.23 8.86
C SER A 310 9.32 -2.71 8.97
N GLY A 311 8.12 -2.26 9.34
CA GLY A 311 7.85 -0.83 9.54
C GLY A 311 8.71 -0.21 10.65
N VAL A 312 8.97 -0.95 11.73
CA VAL A 312 9.87 -0.50 12.82
C VAL A 312 11.33 -0.39 12.33
N ALA A 313 11.77 -1.29 11.44
CA ALA A 313 13.10 -1.21 10.83
C ALA A 313 13.27 0.06 9.98
N ALA A 314 12.25 0.44 9.20
CA ALA A 314 12.23 1.70 8.46
C ALA A 314 12.35 2.92 9.40
N CYS A 315 11.49 2.98 10.43
CA CYS A 315 11.52 4.07 11.43
C CYS A 315 12.88 4.16 12.14
N THR A 316 13.49 3.01 12.43
CA THR A 316 14.82 2.96 13.07
C THR A 316 15.90 3.51 12.14
N TYR A 317 15.87 3.20 10.83
CA TYR A 317 16.82 3.75 9.87
C TYR A 317 16.74 5.29 9.80
N HIS A 318 15.51 5.83 9.81
CA HIS A 318 15.27 7.27 9.84
C HIS A 318 15.67 7.94 11.15
N PHE A 319 15.51 7.27 12.29
CA PHE A 319 16.01 7.74 13.58
C PHE A 319 17.54 7.94 13.58
N PHE A 320 18.27 7.12 12.82
CA PHE A 320 19.72 7.30 12.61
C PHE A 320 20.04 8.17 11.39
N TYR A 321 19.09 9.00 10.93
CA TYR A 321 19.25 9.89 9.79
C TYR A 321 19.82 9.16 8.58
N ASN A 322 19.22 8.01 8.22
CA ASN A 322 19.59 7.22 7.06
C ASN A 322 21.09 6.92 6.95
N ASN A 323 21.77 6.73 8.09
CA ASN A 323 23.22 6.55 8.11
C ASN A 323 23.63 5.33 7.24
N PRO A 324 24.53 5.49 6.25
CA PRO A 324 24.88 4.43 5.31
C PRO A 324 25.51 3.20 5.98
N ASP A 325 26.17 3.36 7.14
CA ASP A 325 26.74 2.26 7.92
C ASP A 325 25.67 1.35 8.53
N LEU A 326 24.43 1.85 8.62
CA LEU A 326 23.25 1.10 9.07
C LEU A 326 22.32 0.70 7.93
N SER A 327 22.77 0.78 6.67
CA SER A 327 22.00 0.37 5.48
C SER A 327 21.53 -1.09 5.51
N PHE A 328 22.10 -1.94 6.36
CA PHE A 328 21.57 -3.28 6.64
C PHE A 328 20.13 -3.25 7.17
N LEU A 329 19.67 -2.16 7.80
CA LEU A 329 18.30 -1.98 8.26
C LEU A 329 17.31 -1.96 7.09
N VAL A 330 17.71 -1.42 5.93
CA VAL A 330 16.90 -1.46 4.70
C VAL A 330 16.79 -2.89 4.17
N ALA A 331 17.88 -3.67 4.23
CA ALA A 331 17.85 -5.08 3.87
C ALA A 331 17.02 -5.92 4.87
N LEU A 332 17.09 -5.60 6.16
CA LEU A 332 16.29 -6.22 7.22
C LEU A 332 14.80 -5.92 7.02
N GLN A 333 14.44 -4.66 6.78
CA GLN A 333 13.08 -4.24 6.42
C GLN A 333 12.57 -5.05 5.23
N ALA A 334 13.33 -5.11 4.13
CA ALA A 334 12.93 -5.86 2.94
C ALA A 334 12.77 -7.36 3.22
N GLY A 335 13.70 -7.96 3.98
CA GLY A 335 13.64 -9.37 4.39
C GLY A 335 12.42 -9.68 5.26
N LEU A 336 12.10 -8.79 6.21
CA LEU A 336 10.92 -8.88 7.07
C LEU A 336 9.62 -8.69 6.27
N THR A 337 9.61 -7.82 5.26
CA THR A 337 8.49 -7.69 4.32
C THR A 337 8.28 -8.98 3.53
N CYS A 338 9.36 -9.56 3.00
CA CYS A 338 9.31 -10.82 2.27
C CYS A 338 8.78 -11.96 3.15
N LEU A 339 9.38 -12.15 4.33
CA LEU A 339 8.94 -13.12 5.32
C LEU A 339 7.46 -12.89 5.71
N GLY A 340 7.09 -11.65 5.99
CA GLY A 340 5.74 -11.24 6.33
C GLY A 340 4.73 -11.59 5.26
N ASN A 341 5.05 -11.33 4.00
CA ASN A 341 4.20 -11.69 2.86
C ASN A 341 4.01 -13.21 2.76
N PHE A 342 5.04 -14.01 3.02
CA PHE A 342 4.90 -15.46 3.11
C PHE A 342 4.01 -15.89 4.27
N THR A 343 4.19 -15.31 5.46
CA THR A 343 3.41 -15.70 6.63
C THR A 343 1.94 -15.32 6.52
N VAL A 344 1.60 -14.14 5.97
CA VAL A 344 0.19 -13.79 5.69
C VAL A 344 -0.38 -14.65 4.56
N ALA A 345 0.40 -15.03 3.55
CA ALA A 345 -0.06 -15.93 2.49
C ALA A 345 -0.43 -17.31 3.02
N ILE A 346 0.42 -17.88 3.88
CA ILE A 346 0.14 -19.14 4.58
C ILE A 346 -1.11 -19.01 5.45
N ALA A 347 -1.26 -17.90 6.18
CA ALA A 347 -2.44 -17.67 7.00
C ALA A 347 -3.72 -17.55 6.17
N ALA A 348 -3.70 -16.81 5.07
CA ALA A 348 -4.85 -16.70 4.16
C ALA A 348 -5.18 -18.03 3.49
N ALA A 349 -4.19 -18.84 3.11
CA ALA A 349 -4.41 -20.19 2.59
C ALA A 349 -5.10 -21.08 3.64
N ARG A 350 -4.68 -21.01 4.92
CA ARG A 350 -5.34 -21.73 6.02
C ARG A 350 -6.78 -21.28 6.23
N ILE A 351 -7.04 -19.97 6.19
CA ILE A 351 -8.42 -19.43 6.25
C ILE A 351 -9.25 -19.96 5.08
N ALA A 352 -8.72 -19.90 3.85
CA ALA A 352 -9.42 -20.35 2.67
C ALA A 352 -9.74 -21.86 2.72
N LEU A 353 -8.77 -22.69 3.11
CA LEU A 353 -8.95 -24.14 3.24
C LEU A 353 -9.98 -24.49 4.32
N ALA A 354 -9.93 -23.85 5.49
CA ALA A 354 -10.89 -24.05 6.56
C ALA A 354 -12.32 -23.67 6.14
N ASN A 355 -12.45 -22.73 5.21
CA ASN A 355 -13.72 -22.28 4.66
C ASN A 355 -14.05 -22.92 3.29
N GLY A 356 -13.54 -24.13 3.03
CA GLY A 356 -14.00 -24.97 1.92
C GLY A 356 -13.37 -24.66 0.55
N TRP A 357 -12.30 -23.86 0.49
CA TRP A 357 -11.51 -23.75 -0.74
C TRP A 357 -10.89 -25.11 -1.08
N LYS A 358 -11.00 -25.53 -2.34
CA LYS A 358 -10.42 -26.77 -2.86
C LYS A 358 -9.35 -26.44 -3.89
N VAL A 359 -8.30 -27.27 -3.94
CA VAL A 359 -7.21 -27.11 -4.91
C VAL A 359 -7.76 -27.35 -6.33
N PRO A 360 -7.73 -26.35 -7.24
CA PRO A 360 -8.36 -26.44 -8.56
C PRO A 360 -7.89 -27.60 -9.43
N PHE A 361 -6.68 -28.10 -9.20
CA PHE A 361 -6.06 -29.18 -9.98
C PHE A 361 -6.53 -30.59 -9.57
N PHE A 362 -7.03 -30.76 -8.35
CA PHE A 362 -7.51 -32.06 -7.83
C PHE A 362 -9.02 -32.11 -7.64
N SER A 363 -9.73 -30.99 -7.80
CA SER A 363 -11.18 -30.96 -7.80
C SER A 363 -11.71 -31.41 -9.16
N SER A 364 -12.23 -32.64 -9.23
CA SER A 364 -13.09 -33.09 -10.33
C SER A 364 -14.25 -32.10 -10.53
N THR A 365 -14.65 -31.93 -11.80
CA THR A 365 -15.70 -31.02 -12.28
C THR A 365 -17.08 -31.41 -11.77
N GLU A 366 -17.32 -31.36 -10.46
CA GLU A 366 -18.65 -31.53 -9.88
C GLU A 366 -18.84 -30.58 -8.71
N ALA A 367 -19.66 -29.56 -8.95
CA ALA A 367 -20.58 -28.88 -8.03
C ALA A 367 -20.63 -27.37 -8.31
N ALA A 368 -21.16 -27.00 -9.47
CA ALA A 368 -21.94 -25.77 -9.58
C ALA A 368 -23.35 -26.08 -9.03
N SER A 369 -23.51 -26.07 -7.72
CA SER A 369 -24.80 -25.85 -7.07
C SER A 369 -24.62 -25.80 -5.56
N GLN A 370 -25.40 -24.92 -4.95
CA GLN A 370 -25.54 -24.62 -3.52
C GLN A 370 -24.54 -23.60 -2.97
N GLN A 371 -24.97 -22.33 -2.97
CA GLN A 371 -25.58 -21.78 -1.76
C GLN A 371 -26.48 -20.61 -2.14
N GLY A 372 -27.78 -20.88 -2.09
CA GLY A 372 -28.79 -19.85 -2.01
C GLY A 372 -28.71 -19.14 -0.67
N ASP A 373 -29.22 -17.92 -0.68
CA ASP A 373 -29.77 -17.15 0.44
C ASP A 373 -29.76 -17.85 1.82
N GLU A 374 -28.66 -17.74 2.55
CA GLU A 374 -28.74 -17.58 4.00
C GLU A 374 -27.98 -16.30 4.36
N LYS A 375 -28.73 -15.19 4.46
CA LYS A 375 -28.39 -14.05 5.33
C LYS A 375 -28.40 -14.50 6.80
N LYS A 376 -27.66 -15.55 7.16
CA LYS A 376 -27.32 -15.80 8.56
C LYS A 376 -26.19 -14.85 8.89
N GLN A 377 -26.47 -13.98 9.83
CA GLN A 377 -25.51 -13.15 10.53
C GLN A 377 -24.38 -14.07 11.05
N PHE A 378 -23.28 -14.16 10.29
CA PHE A 378 -22.15 -15.04 10.61
C PHE A 378 -21.20 -14.39 11.63
N LEU A 379 -21.38 -13.08 11.86
CA LEU A 379 -20.64 -12.31 12.84
C LEU A 379 -21.56 -12.02 14.01
N GLU A 380 -21.12 -12.39 15.20
CA GLU A 380 -21.70 -11.86 16.43
C GLU A 380 -21.49 -10.35 16.45
N SER A 381 -22.58 -9.58 16.38
CA SER A 381 -22.50 -8.12 16.38
C SER A 381 -21.94 -7.66 17.72
N LYS A 382 -20.76 -7.05 17.70
CA LYS A 382 -20.13 -6.47 18.88
C LYS A 382 -20.06 -4.97 18.68
N PRO A 383 -20.86 -4.17 19.41
CA PRO A 383 -20.80 -2.72 19.26
C PRO A 383 -19.38 -2.24 19.60
N PRO A 384 -18.89 -1.20 18.90
CA PRO A 384 -17.61 -0.59 19.23
C PRO A 384 -17.56 -0.23 20.72
N GLN A 385 -16.48 -0.62 21.39
CA GLN A 385 -16.29 -0.28 22.80
C GLN A 385 -16.05 1.23 23.00
N GLU A 386 -15.57 1.92 21.96
CA GLU A 386 -15.38 3.37 21.93
C GLU A 386 -15.91 3.98 20.63
N SER A 387 -16.21 5.28 20.64
CA SER A 387 -16.70 6.02 19.47
C SER A 387 -15.58 6.29 18.45
N ASP A 388 -15.95 6.44 17.18
CA ASP A 388 -15.01 6.75 16.09
C ASP A 388 -14.20 8.01 16.38
N THR A 389 -14.84 9.06 16.90
CA THR A 389 -14.20 10.33 17.25
C THR A 389 -13.13 10.14 18.32
N MET A 390 -13.40 9.35 19.37
CA MET A 390 -12.44 9.10 20.44
C MET A 390 -11.25 8.30 19.92
N LEU A 391 -11.49 7.26 19.11
CA LEU A 391 -10.42 6.48 18.51
C LEU A 391 -9.52 7.35 17.62
N ILE A 392 -10.14 8.14 16.73
CA ILE A 392 -9.40 9.05 15.82
C ILE A 392 -8.59 10.06 16.62
N ALA A 393 -9.17 10.65 17.69
CA ALA A 393 -8.48 11.60 18.53
C ALA A 393 -7.27 10.96 19.26
N LYS A 394 -7.44 9.73 19.79
CA LYS A 394 -6.34 9.00 20.43
C LYS A 394 -5.22 8.66 19.45
N LEU A 395 -5.57 8.15 18.27
CA LEU A 395 -4.61 7.79 17.25
C LEU A 395 -3.86 9.03 16.74
N ALA A 396 -4.59 10.09 16.38
CA ALA A 396 -3.99 11.35 15.93
C ALA A 396 -3.11 11.97 17.02
N GLY A 397 -3.58 12.01 18.27
CA GLY A 397 -2.82 12.52 19.41
C GLY A 397 -1.53 11.73 19.65
N LEU A 398 -1.61 10.40 19.61
CA LEU A 398 -0.44 9.52 19.75
C LEU A 398 0.54 9.73 18.60
N THR A 399 0.06 9.71 17.34
CA THR A 399 0.87 9.93 16.15
C THR A 399 1.61 11.26 16.18
N VAL A 400 0.91 12.37 16.44
CA VAL A 400 1.51 13.71 16.50
C VAL A 400 2.51 13.80 17.65
N THR A 401 2.15 13.29 18.84
CA THR A 401 3.05 13.32 19.99
C THR A 401 4.32 12.53 19.70
N SER A 402 4.22 11.32 19.15
CA SER A 402 5.38 10.50 18.78
C SER A 402 6.25 11.15 17.70
N ALA A 403 5.65 11.78 16.68
CA ALA A 403 6.39 12.48 15.64
C ALA A 403 7.25 13.63 16.20
N TYR A 404 6.67 14.46 17.07
CA TYR A 404 7.41 15.54 17.73
C TYR A 404 8.46 15.03 18.71
N LEU A 405 8.11 14.00 19.50
CA LEU A 405 9.04 13.41 20.46
C LEU A 405 10.27 12.83 19.77
N VAL A 406 10.13 12.17 18.62
CA VAL A 406 11.28 11.67 17.88
C VAL A 406 12.03 12.80 17.21
N LYS A 407 11.40 13.56 16.30
CA LYS A 407 12.09 14.60 15.52
C LYS A 407 12.90 15.57 16.38
N TYR A 408 12.36 16.00 17.51
CA TYR A 408 13.02 16.98 18.37
C TYR A 408 13.69 16.39 19.60
N GLY A 409 13.18 15.28 20.15
CA GLY A 409 13.79 14.62 21.30
C GLY A 409 15.12 13.96 20.94
N GLU A 410 15.24 13.44 19.72
CA GLU A 410 16.47 12.80 19.24
C GLU A 410 17.65 13.79 19.17
N LEU A 411 17.39 15.10 18.99
CA LEU A 411 18.41 16.15 18.98
C LEU A 411 19.13 16.34 20.33
N PHE A 412 18.54 15.85 21.42
CA PHE A 412 19.13 15.86 22.76
C PHE A 412 19.87 14.56 23.09
N LEU A 413 19.91 13.61 22.17
CA LEU A 413 20.59 12.33 22.32
C LEU A 413 21.85 12.31 21.46
N SER A 414 22.91 11.66 21.92
CA SER A 414 24.09 11.40 21.09
C SER A 414 23.89 10.21 20.14
N LEU A 415 22.95 9.31 20.47
CA LEU A 415 22.75 8.04 19.78
C LEU A 415 22.37 8.19 18.28
N PRO A 416 21.41 9.04 17.87
CA PRO A 416 21.03 9.22 16.46
C PRO A 416 22.18 9.61 15.53
N PHE A 417 23.16 10.35 16.06
CA PHE A 417 24.24 10.97 15.28
C PHE A 417 25.42 10.03 15.01
N GLN A 418 25.39 8.80 15.53
CA GLN A 418 26.44 7.81 15.35
C GLN A 418 25.85 6.44 15.04
N ALA A 419 26.43 5.75 14.05
CA ALA A 419 26.01 4.40 13.70
C ALA A 419 26.17 3.46 14.92
N ASN A 420 25.07 2.84 15.34
CA ASN A 420 25.07 1.87 16.43
C ASN A 420 24.18 0.67 16.08
N ALA A 421 24.79 -0.36 15.50
CA ALA A 421 24.06 -1.55 15.04
C ALA A 421 23.35 -2.29 16.18
N VAL A 422 23.93 -2.33 17.38
CA VAL A 422 23.33 -3.00 18.54
C VAL A 422 22.07 -2.27 18.98
N ALA A 423 22.14 -0.95 19.14
CA ALA A 423 20.97 -0.14 19.49
C ALA A 423 19.90 -0.23 18.39
N ALA A 424 20.29 -0.15 17.12
CA ALA A 424 19.37 -0.28 16.00
C ALA A 424 18.64 -1.64 16.00
N ILE A 425 19.35 -2.76 16.18
CA ILE A 425 18.73 -4.09 16.26
C ILE A 425 17.77 -4.17 17.46
N ALA A 426 18.14 -3.62 18.62
CA ALA A 426 17.28 -3.59 19.79
C ALA A 426 16.00 -2.76 19.55
N MET A 427 16.11 -1.62 18.88
CA MET A 427 14.97 -0.77 18.50
C MET A 427 14.03 -1.49 17.53
N VAL A 428 14.56 -2.28 16.59
CA VAL A 428 13.74 -3.09 15.67
C VAL A 428 13.06 -4.26 16.37
N ALA A 429 13.78 -4.96 17.24
CA ALA A 429 13.28 -6.20 17.87
C ALA A 429 12.28 -5.94 19.00
N THR A 430 12.42 -4.84 19.75
CA THR A 430 11.65 -4.62 20.98
C THR A 430 10.15 -4.46 20.73
N PRO A 431 9.68 -3.55 19.85
CA PRO A 431 8.24 -3.39 19.63
C PRO A 431 7.50 -4.66 19.16
N PRO A 432 7.98 -5.42 18.15
CA PRO A 432 7.32 -6.66 17.75
C PRO A 432 7.42 -7.75 18.82
N ALA A 433 8.49 -7.80 19.63
CA ALA A 433 8.57 -8.75 20.75
C ALA A 433 7.51 -8.47 21.82
N LEU A 434 7.34 -7.20 22.22
CA LEU A 434 6.29 -6.78 23.16
C LEU A 434 4.89 -7.12 22.62
N LEU A 435 4.66 -6.87 21.33
CA LEU A 435 3.39 -7.20 20.68
C LEU A 435 3.15 -8.73 20.64
N ALA A 436 4.18 -9.52 20.37
CA ALA A 436 4.09 -10.98 20.44
C ALA A 436 3.76 -11.46 21.85
N SER A 437 4.45 -10.94 22.86
CA SER A 437 4.18 -11.25 24.28
C SER A 437 2.74 -10.93 24.66
N PHE A 438 2.21 -9.79 24.22
CA PHE A 438 0.81 -9.42 24.44
C PHE A 438 -0.17 -10.48 23.88
N TYR A 439 0.03 -10.94 22.65
CA TYR A 439 -0.83 -11.96 22.05
C TYR A 439 -0.66 -13.35 22.66
N LEU A 440 0.55 -13.71 23.11
CA LEU A 440 0.79 -14.95 23.87
C LEU A 440 0.00 -14.94 25.18
N GLN A 441 0.08 -13.83 25.94
CA GLN A 441 -0.68 -13.68 27.18
C GLN A 441 -2.20 -13.69 26.93
N LYS A 442 -2.66 -13.01 25.88
CA LYS A 442 -4.07 -13.02 25.49
C LYS A 442 -4.56 -14.43 25.12
N ALA A 443 -3.74 -15.23 24.44
CA ALA A 443 -4.06 -16.60 24.10
C ALA A 443 -4.13 -17.51 25.34
N ALA A 444 -3.16 -17.39 26.26
CA ALA A 444 -3.13 -18.15 27.50
C ALA A 444 -4.36 -17.86 28.38
N ALA A 445 -4.71 -16.59 28.58
CA ALA A 445 -5.89 -16.19 29.35
C ALA A 445 -7.20 -16.73 28.76
N ALA A 446 -7.29 -16.84 27.43
CA ALA A 446 -8.46 -17.42 26.77
C ALA A 446 -8.56 -18.94 26.95
N GLN A 447 -7.42 -19.64 27.09
CA GLN A 447 -7.39 -21.08 27.39
C GLN A 447 -7.76 -21.39 28.84
N GLU A 448 -7.36 -20.54 29.78
CA GLU A 448 -7.72 -20.68 31.20
C GLU A 448 -9.21 -20.43 31.48
N ALA A 449 -9.86 -19.63 30.64
CA ALA A 449 -11.28 -19.27 30.78
C ALA A 449 -12.25 -20.28 30.12
N ALA A 450 -11.75 -21.21 29.31
CA ALA A 450 -12.51 -22.21 28.57
C ALA A 450 -12.48 -23.56 29.28
#